data_AF-A0A3C0QFR3-F1
#
_entry.id   AF-A0A3C0QFR3-F1
#
_cell.length_a   1.000
_cell.length_b   1.000
_cell.length_c   1.000
_cell.angle_alpha   90.00
_cell.angle_beta   90.00
_cell.angle_gamma   90.00
#
_symmetry.space_group_name_H-M   'P 1'
#
loop_
_entity.id
_entity.type
_entity.pdbx_description
1 polymer ?
#
loop_
_entity_poly.entity_id
_entity_poly.type
_entity_poly.pdbx_seq_one_letter_code
_entity_poly.pdbx_strand_id
1 'polypeptide(L)'
;MFGFVLVLPLMLIIITGNLLRSRGFYSERDIKTLTKTLYWVILPPLLFRTTFISGREVLVQLDLLTGLALAYIITIAVAAAGAVFIYHKGNRERIAVSVFSSIRANNIYLGFPVIMLAMGEAGLRDASIYIAVSTV
;
A
#
# COMPACT_ATOMS: atom_id res chain seq x y z
N MET A 1 -20.66 -8.26 3.46
CA MET A 1 -20.21 -9.51 2.79
C MET A 1 -19.43 -9.26 1.50
N PHE A 2 -19.72 -8.20 0.72
CA PHE A 2 -19.00 -7.89 -0.53
C PHE A 2 -17.48 -7.73 -0.38
N GLY A 3 -17.02 -6.99 0.64
CA GLY A 3 -15.58 -6.74 0.85
C GLY A 3 -14.74 -7.98 1.13
N PHE A 4 -15.26 -8.98 1.85
CA PHE A 4 -14.53 -10.22 2.12
C PHE A 4 -14.29 -11.02 0.83
N VAL A 5 -15.34 -11.20 0.03
CA VAL A 5 -15.26 -11.90 -1.27
C VAL A 5 -14.31 -11.17 -2.23
N LEU A 6 -14.26 -9.85 -2.15
CA LEU A 6 -13.42 -9.02 -3.00
C LEU A 6 -11.92 -9.14 -2.71
N VAL A 7 -11.55 -9.23 -1.42
CA VAL A 7 -10.15 -9.37 -1.00
C VAL A 7 -9.70 -10.84 -0.99
N LEU A 8 -10.64 -11.79 -1.03
CA LEU A 8 -10.39 -13.22 -1.03
C LEU A 8 -9.36 -13.69 -2.07
N PRO A 9 -9.40 -13.25 -3.35
CA PRO A 9 -8.40 -13.68 -4.34
C PRO A 9 -6.98 -13.32 -3.93
N LEU A 10 -6.77 -12.11 -3.39
CA LEU A 10 -5.46 -11.67 -2.91
C LEU A 10 -5.02 -12.42 -1.66
N MET A 11 -5.95 -12.67 -0.74
CA MET A 11 -5.68 -13.50 0.45
C MET A 11 -5.25 -14.91 0.04
N LEU A 12 -5.92 -15.52 -0.94
CA LEU A 12 -5.55 -16.84 -1.46
C LEU A 12 -4.14 -16.85 -2.05
N ILE A 13 -3.75 -15.80 -2.79
CA ILE A 13 -2.38 -15.67 -3.33
C ILE A 13 -1.35 -15.58 -2.19
N ILE A 14 -1.61 -14.74 -1.18
CA ILE A 14 -0.70 -14.56 -0.02
C ILE A 14 -0.56 -15.87 0.76
N ILE A 15 -1.67 -16.53 1.08
CA ILE A 15 -1.70 -17.81 1.81
C ILE A 15 -0.95 -18.88 1.03
N THR A 16 -1.19 -18.97 -0.29
CA THR A 16 -0.52 -19.94 -1.16
C THR A 16 0.99 -19.71 -1.19
N GLY A 17 1.43 -18.46 -1.36
CA GLY A 17 2.85 -18.11 -1.33
C GLY A 17 3.51 -18.48 0.01
N ASN A 18 2.82 -18.23 1.13
CA ASN A 18 3.31 -18.58 2.45
C ASN A 18 3.38 -20.10 2.66
N LEU A 19 2.38 -20.86 2.17
CA LEU A 19 2.38 -22.31 2.25
C LEU A 19 3.52 -22.92 1.42
N LEU A 20 3.73 -22.44 0.19
CA LEU A 20 4.83 -22.87 -0.67
C LEU A 20 6.20 -22.58 -0.02
N ARG A 21 6.36 -21.39 0.56
CA ARG A 21 7.57 -21.05 1.34
C ARG A 21 7.78 -22.02 2.50
N SER A 22 6.73 -22.29 3.29
CA SER A 22 6.83 -23.17 4.46
C SER A 22 7.22 -24.61 4.10
N ARG A 23 6.89 -25.06 2.88
CA ARG A 23 7.25 -26.38 2.34
C ARG A 23 8.63 -26.40 1.66
N GLY A 24 9.39 -25.31 1.72
CA GLY A 24 10.73 -25.22 1.13
C GLY A 24 10.75 -25.05 -0.40
N PHE A 25 9.61 -24.77 -1.04
CA PHE A 25 9.55 -24.55 -2.48
C PHE A 25 10.32 -23.29 -2.91
N TYR A 26 10.33 -22.27 -2.06
CA TYR A 26 11.12 -21.05 -2.23
C TYR A 26 12.23 -20.99 -1.18
N SER A 27 13.48 -20.91 -1.63
CA SER A 27 14.61 -20.56 -0.78
C SER A 27 14.63 -19.06 -0.46
N GLU A 28 15.42 -18.66 0.54
CA GLU A 28 15.61 -17.23 0.83
C GLU A 28 16.22 -16.46 -0.35
N ARG A 29 17.05 -17.13 -1.16
CA ARG A 29 17.62 -16.53 -2.38
C ARG A 29 16.54 -16.29 -3.43
N ASP A 30 15.58 -17.18 -3.56
CA ASP A 30 14.47 -17.04 -4.52
C ASP A 30 13.58 -15.87 -4.11
N ILE A 31 13.25 -15.77 -2.82
CA ILE A 31 12.46 -14.64 -2.28
C ILE A 31 13.19 -13.32 -2.51
N LYS A 32 14.51 -13.26 -2.25
CA LYS A 32 15.32 -12.06 -2.50
C LYS A 32 15.34 -11.69 -3.99
N THR A 33 15.43 -12.69 -4.87
CA THR A 33 15.42 -12.49 -6.32
C THR A 33 14.07 -11.98 -6.80
N LEU A 34 12.97 -12.59 -6.38
CA LEU A 34 11.60 -12.15 -6.67
C LEU A 34 11.36 -10.72 -6.19
N THR A 35 11.83 -10.39 -4.98
CA THR A 35 11.73 -9.04 -4.42
C THR A 35 12.51 -8.05 -5.26
N LYS A 36 13.74 -8.40 -5.70
CA LYS A 36 14.54 -7.56 -6.58
C LYS A 36 13.83 -7.33 -7.91
N THR A 37 13.22 -8.35 -8.50
CA THR A 37 12.42 -8.23 -9.73
C THR A 37 11.22 -7.31 -9.52
N LEU A 38 10.50 -7.44 -8.41
CA LEU A 38 9.39 -6.55 -8.06
C LEU A 38 9.84 -5.09 -8.04
N TYR A 39 10.90 -4.78 -7.31
CA TYR A 39 11.37 -3.40 -7.15
C TYR A 39 12.02 -2.80 -8.40
N TRP A 40 12.84 -3.57 -9.12
CA TRP A 40 13.64 -3.02 -10.22
C TRP A 40 12.99 -3.18 -11.60
N VAL A 41 12.06 -4.11 -11.75
CA VAL A 41 11.45 -4.44 -13.05
C VAL A 41 9.97 -4.12 -13.06
N ILE A 42 9.22 -4.48 -12.02
CA ILE A 42 7.75 -4.33 -12.01
C ILE A 42 7.33 -2.95 -11.51
N LEU A 43 7.97 -2.43 -10.46
CA LEU A 43 7.64 -1.15 -9.88
C LEU A 43 7.78 0.03 -10.87
N PRO A 44 8.87 0.15 -11.67
CA PRO A 44 9.02 1.31 -12.54
C PRO A 44 7.89 1.41 -13.59
N PRO A 45 7.55 0.36 -14.36
CA PRO A 45 6.39 0.40 -15.26
C PRO A 45 5.08 0.72 -14.56
N LEU A 46 4.86 0.21 -13.34
CA LEU A 46 3.68 0.54 -12.56
C LEU A 46 3.63 2.03 -12.22
N LEU A 47 4.73 2.61 -11.75
CA LEU A 47 4.82 4.05 -11.45
C LEU A 47 4.64 4.91 -12.71
N PHE A 48 5.17 4.48 -13.85
CA PHE A 48 4.90 5.16 -15.12
C PHE A 48 3.42 5.09 -15.50
N ARG A 49 2.81 3.90 -15.40
CA ARG A 49 1.38 3.70 -15.68
C ARG A 49 0.52 4.57 -14.76
N THR A 50 0.80 4.59 -13.45
CA THR A 50 0.04 5.40 -12.48
C THR A 50 0.13 6.87 -12.81
N THR A 51 1.33 7.37 -13.11
CA THR A 51 1.57 8.77 -13.44
C THR A 51 0.89 9.16 -14.75
N PHE A 52 0.98 8.29 -15.76
CA PHE A 52 0.36 8.51 -17.06
C PHE A 52 -1.18 8.56 -16.97
N ILE A 53 -1.79 7.64 -16.20
CA ILE A 53 -3.25 7.60 -16.00
C ILE A 53 -3.73 8.82 -15.21
N SER A 54 -2.96 9.28 -14.24
CA SER A 54 -3.33 10.42 -13.39
C SER A 54 -3.22 11.76 -14.12
N GLY A 55 -2.38 11.84 -15.17
CA GLY A 55 -2.26 13.02 -16.03
C GLY A 55 -1.90 14.31 -15.26
N ARG A 56 -2.41 15.45 -15.75
CA ARG A 56 -2.20 16.77 -15.11
C ARG A 56 -3.18 17.05 -13.97
N GLU A 57 -4.16 16.17 -13.73
CA GLU A 57 -5.20 16.40 -12.71
C GLU A 57 -4.61 16.48 -11.30
N VAL A 58 -3.50 15.78 -11.04
CA VAL A 58 -2.73 15.83 -9.79
C VAL A 58 -2.32 17.26 -9.41
N LEU A 59 -2.01 18.11 -10.39
CA LEU A 59 -1.54 19.48 -10.14
C LEU A 59 -2.67 20.45 -9.78
N VAL A 60 -3.93 20.04 -9.95
CA VAL A 60 -5.10 20.90 -9.77
C VAL A 60 -5.89 20.52 -8.50
N GLN A 61 -5.57 19.38 -7.86
CA GLN A 61 -6.31 18.86 -6.71
C GLN A 61 -5.75 19.32 -5.36
N LEU A 62 -5.71 20.64 -5.13
CA LEU A 62 -5.27 21.24 -3.86
C LEU A 62 -6.12 20.79 -2.66
N ASP A 63 -7.42 20.62 -2.85
CA ASP A 63 -8.33 20.14 -1.80
C ASP A 63 -8.01 18.69 -1.41
N LEU A 64 -7.68 17.84 -2.39
CA LEU A 64 -7.27 16.47 -2.11
C LEU A 64 -5.91 16.42 -1.41
N LEU A 65 -4.95 17.25 -1.85
CA LEU A 65 -3.63 17.34 -1.24
C LEU A 65 -3.73 17.77 0.23
N THR A 66 -4.47 18.84 0.52
CA THR A 66 -4.64 19.36 1.87
C THR A 66 -5.41 18.38 2.76
N GLY A 67 -6.50 17.79 2.24
CA GLY A 67 -7.26 16.76 2.92
C GLY A 67 -6.41 15.53 3.26
N LEU A 68 -5.59 15.05 2.32
CA LEU A 68 -4.68 13.93 2.53
C LEU A 68 -3.58 14.24 3.54
N ALA A 69 -2.94 15.40 3.43
CA ALA A 69 -1.92 15.83 4.35
C ALA A 69 -2.45 15.88 5.79
N LEU A 70 -3.65 16.46 5.98
CA LEU A 70 -4.32 16.50 7.27
C LEU A 70 -4.65 15.09 7.78
N ALA A 71 -5.21 14.22 6.93
CA ALA A 71 -5.52 12.84 7.29
C ALA A 71 -4.28 12.07 7.72
N TYR A 72 -3.14 12.24 7.04
CA TYR A 72 -1.87 11.63 7.42
C TYR A 72 -1.34 12.17 8.74
N ILE A 73 -1.35 13.49 8.95
CA ILE A 73 -0.93 14.09 10.23
C ILE A 73 -1.77 13.54 11.39
N ILE A 74 -3.09 13.49 11.22
CA ILE A 74 -4.01 12.96 12.23
C ILE A 74 -3.72 11.46 12.48
N THR A 75 -3.56 10.67 11.42
CA THR A 75 -3.27 9.24 11.53
C THR A 75 -1.94 8.98 12.25
N ILE A 76 -0.90 9.77 11.95
CA ILE A 76 0.40 9.71 12.63
C ILE A 76 0.24 10.04 14.11
N ALA A 77 -0.46 11.13 14.43
CA ALA A 77 -0.68 11.55 15.81
C ALA A 77 -1.43 10.47 16.62
N VAL A 78 -2.51 9.92 16.06
CA VAL A 78 -3.31 8.86 16.70
C VAL A 78 -2.50 7.58 16.87
N ALA A 79 -1.79 7.14 15.82
CA ALA A 79 -0.96 5.94 15.87
C ALA A 79 0.20 6.09 16.86
N ALA A 80 0.83 7.27 16.91
CA ALA A 80 1.92 7.55 17.84
C ALA A 80 1.41 7.58 19.28
N ALA A 81 0.27 8.23 19.54
CA ALA A 81 -0.36 8.23 20.86
C ALA A 81 -0.70 6.80 21.30
N GLY A 82 -1.36 6.01 20.45
CA GLY A 82 -1.68 4.61 20.76
C GLY A 82 -0.44 3.75 21.01
N ALA A 83 0.60 3.90 20.19
CA ALA A 83 1.84 3.14 20.36
C ALA A 83 2.62 3.53 21.63
N VAL A 84 2.70 4.83 21.94
CA VAL A 84 3.42 5.34 23.13
C VAL A 84 2.69 5.00 24.42
N PHE A 85 1.37 5.22 24.47
CA PHE A 85 0.60 5.14 25.71
C PHE A 85 0.03 3.75 26.01
N ILE A 86 -0.19 2.90 24.99
CA ILE A 86 -0.88 1.61 25.18
C ILE A 86 0.07 0.42 25.00
N TYR A 87 0.73 0.30 23.84
CA TYR A 87 1.34 -0.98 23.43
C TYR A 87 2.86 -1.08 23.55
N HIS A 88 3.60 0.00 23.32
CA HIS A 88 5.06 -0.06 23.08
C HIS A 88 5.84 0.93 23.96
N LYS A 89 5.35 1.20 25.17
CA LYS A 89 5.94 2.16 26.12
C LYS A 89 7.44 1.91 26.31
N GLY A 90 8.26 2.91 26.01
CA GLY A 90 9.73 2.85 26.14
C GLY A 90 10.47 2.17 24.98
N ASN A 91 9.79 1.59 23.99
CA ASN A 91 10.43 0.99 22.81
C ASN A 91 10.21 1.87 21.56
N ARG A 92 11.14 2.82 21.36
CA ARG A 92 11.08 3.81 20.28
C ARG A 92 11.05 3.19 18.88
N GLU A 93 11.76 2.07 18.68
CA GLU A 93 11.80 1.37 17.39
C GLU A 93 10.42 0.79 17.04
N ARG A 94 9.78 0.10 17.98
CA ARG A 94 8.43 -0.47 17.76
C ARG A 94 7.37 0.61 17.55
N ILE A 95 7.49 1.74 18.25
CA ILE A 95 6.63 2.91 18.03
C ILE A 95 6.81 3.44 16.61
N ALA A 96 8.05 3.67 16.18
CA ALA A 96 8.35 4.18 14.84
C ALA A 96 7.82 3.26 13.73
N VAL A 97 8.02 1.94 13.85
CA VAL A 97 7.51 0.96 12.89
C VAL A 97 5.98 0.94 12.86
N SER A 98 5.32 1.00 14.02
CA SER A 98 3.86 1.02 14.11
C SER A 98 3.26 2.26 13.44
N VAL A 99 3.84 3.43 13.69
CA VAL A 99 3.41 4.70 13.09
C VAL A 99 3.71 4.73 11.59
N PHE A 100 4.87 4.23 11.15
CA PHE A 100 5.21 4.20 9.74
C PHE A 100 4.28 3.28 8.95
N SER A 101 3.97 2.10 9.50
CA SER A 101 3.08 1.13 8.85
C SER A 101 1.62 1.60 8.73
N SER A 102 1.17 2.54 9.57
CA SER A 102 -0.21 3.07 9.50
C SER A 102 -0.44 4.02 8.32
N ILE A 103 0.61 4.70 7.83
CA ILE A 103 0.51 5.65 6.72
C ILE A 103 1.06 5.10 5.39
N ARG A 104 1.93 4.09 5.43
CA ARG A 104 2.55 3.49 4.23
C ARG A 104 2.02 2.08 4.03
N ALA A 105 0.74 1.99 3.72
CA ALA A 105 0.11 0.76 3.26
C ALA A 105 0.55 0.41 1.82
N ASN A 106 0.47 -0.87 1.47
CA ASN A 106 0.83 -1.35 0.14
C ASN A 106 -0.29 -1.08 -0.88
N ASN A 107 -0.49 0.20 -1.20
CA ASN A 107 -1.61 0.62 -2.05
C ASN A 107 -1.39 0.32 -3.54
N ILE A 108 -0.14 0.18 -3.99
CA ILE A 108 0.18 -0.09 -5.40
C ILE A 108 0.08 -1.59 -5.71
N TYR A 109 0.71 -2.48 -4.93
CA TYR A 109 0.69 -3.91 -5.24
C TYR A 109 -0.58 -4.61 -4.76
N LEU A 110 -1.17 -4.17 -3.64
CA LEU A 110 -2.42 -4.74 -3.12
C LEU A 110 -3.63 -3.86 -3.42
N GLY A 111 -3.54 -2.54 -3.18
CA GLY A 111 -4.67 -1.64 -3.34
C GLY A 111 -5.23 -1.57 -4.76
N PHE A 112 -4.37 -1.49 -5.78
CA PHE A 112 -4.82 -1.39 -7.18
C PHE A 112 -5.60 -2.61 -7.67
N PRO A 113 -5.12 -3.86 -7.46
CA PRO A 113 -5.92 -5.03 -7.78
C PRO A 113 -7.29 -5.04 -7.07
N VAL A 114 -7.35 -4.68 -5.77
CA VAL A 114 -8.62 -4.57 -5.02
C VAL A 114 -9.56 -3.58 -5.71
N ILE A 115 -9.08 -2.38 -6.01
CA ILE A 115 -9.90 -1.31 -6.60
C ILE A 115 -10.34 -1.68 -8.01
N MET A 116 -9.46 -2.30 -8.80
CA MET A 116 -9.79 -2.81 -10.13
C MET A 116 -10.90 -3.87 -10.07
N LEU A 117 -10.84 -4.80 -9.12
CA LEU A 117 -11.89 -5.80 -8.91
C LEU A 117 -13.20 -5.19 -8.42
N ALA A 118 -13.14 -4.11 -7.62
CA ALA A 118 -14.31 -3.46 -7.04
C ALA A 118 -15.03 -2.49 -7.97
N MET A 119 -14.25 -1.70 -8.71
CA MET A 119 -14.69 -0.47 -9.37
C MET A 119 -14.23 -0.38 -10.83
N GLY A 120 -13.50 -1.39 -11.33
CA GLY A 120 -12.99 -1.42 -12.69
C GLY A 120 -11.99 -0.31 -12.99
N GLU A 121 -11.81 0.00 -14.28
CA GLU A 121 -10.84 0.98 -14.76
C GLU A 121 -11.13 2.41 -14.24
N ALA A 122 -12.40 2.76 -14.04
CA ALA A 122 -12.78 4.08 -13.53
C ALA A 122 -12.26 4.30 -12.10
N GLY A 123 -12.48 3.33 -11.20
CA GLY A 123 -11.93 3.40 -9.84
C GLY A 123 -10.41 3.33 -9.84
N LEU A 124 -9.80 2.56 -10.75
CA LEU A 124 -8.34 2.48 -10.87
C LEU A 124 -7.73 3.82 -11.29
N ARG A 125 -8.42 4.60 -12.13
CA ARG A 125 -8.01 5.97 -12.50
C ARG A 125 -8.01 6.90 -11.28
N ASP A 126 -9.10 6.93 -10.53
CA ASP A 126 -9.21 7.79 -9.35
C ASP A 126 -8.21 7.40 -8.26
N ALA A 127 -8.00 6.10 -8.07
CA ALA A 127 -6.97 5.58 -7.16
C ALA A 127 -5.55 5.95 -7.60
N SER A 128 -5.30 6.02 -8.91
CA SER A 128 -4.00 6.46 -9.42
C SER A 128 -3.73 7.92 -9.08
N ILE A 129 -4.75 8.79 -9.21
CA ILE A 129 -4.64 10.21 -8.83
C ILE A 129 -4.42 10.35 -7.34
N TYR A 130 -5.20 9.64 -6.52
CA TYR A 130 -5.01 9.57 -5.06
C TYR A 130 -3.56 9.20 -4.69
N ILE A 131 -3.02 8.15 -5.31
CA ILE A 131 -1.65 7.71 -5.03
C ILE A 131 -0.61 8.73 -5.48
N ALA A 132 -0.79 9.31 -6.66
CA ALA A 132 0.10 10.34 -7.17
C ALA A 132 0.16 11.54 -6.20
N VAL A 133 -0.99 12.06 -5.77
CA VAL A 133 -1.06 13.16 -4.79
C VAL A 133 -0.47 12.76 -3.44
N SER A 134 -0.73 11.54 -2.96
CA SER A 134 -0.20 11.06 -1.67
C SER A 134 1.33 10.85 -1.61
N THR A 135 1.97 10.83 -2.78
CA THR A 135 3.42 10.61 -2.93
C THR A 135 4.20 11.93 -3.09
N VAL A 136 3.50 13.04 -3.39
CA VAL A 136 4.04 14.40 -3.37
C VAL A 136 4.26 14.85 -1.92
#